data_AF-A0A7V7AAM5-F1
#
_entry.id   AF-A0A7V7AAM5-F1
#
_cell.length_a   1.000
_cell.length_b   1.000
_cell.length_c   1.000
_cell.angle_alpha   90.00
_cell.angle_beta   90.00
_cell.angle_gamma   90.00
#
_symmetry.space_group_name_H-M   'P 1'
#
loop_
_entity.id
_entity.type
_entity.pdbx_description
1 polymer ?
#
loop_
_entity_poly.entity_id
_entity_poly.type
_entity_poly.pdbx_seq_one_letter_code
_entity_poly.pdbx_strand_id
1 'polypeptide(L)'
;MKLPAAMRNKYDQFMAEGSLIVLNGTVLDMMEVYEDLDSHIAEREYDVRCFGFDPYNAKEFVARWEAENGPFGIEKVIQGAKTESVPLGELKKLSEERMLLFDEELMSFAMGNCITLEDTNGNRKLLKKRHEQKIDAVAAMMDAYIAYKLNKDAFE
;
A
#
# COMPACT_ATOMS: atom_id res chain seq x y z
N MET A 1 -5.15 -21.51 13.74
CA MET A 1 -4.80 -22.41 12.62
C MET A 1 -3.30 -22.25 12.35
N LYS A 2 -2.50 -23.32 12.25
CA LYS A 2 -1.06 -23.18 11.95
C LYS A 2 -0.87 -22.84 10.46
N LEU A 3 -0.04 -21.85 10.16
CA LEU A 3 0.32 -21.47 8.78
C LEU A 3 0.88 -22.68 8.01
N PRO A 4 0.46 -22.92 6.75
CA PRO A 4 1.06 -23.95 5.90
C PRO A 4 2.58 -23.75 5.74
N ALA A 5 3.34 -24.84 5.64
CA ALA A 5 4.80 -24.79 5.56
C ALA A 5 5.33 -23.89 4.43
N ALA A 6 4.71 -23.96 3.24
CA ALA A 6 5.08 -23.11 2.12
C ALA A 6 4.88 -21.61 2.41
N MET A 7 3.81 -21.25 3.12
CA MET A 7 3.56 -19.85 3.51
C MET A 7 4.53 -19.38 4.60
N ARG A 8 4.89 -20.27 5.53
CA ARG A 8 5.92 -19.97 6.53
C ARG A 8 7.26 -19.66 5.87
N ASN A 9 7.70 -20.51 4.94
CA ASN A 9 8.97 -20.28 4.23
C ASN A 9 8.98 -18.94 3.49
N LYS A 10 7.84 -18.54 2.89
CA LYS A 10 7.73 -17.21 2.26
C LYS A 10 7.84 -16.08 3.29
N TYR A 11 7.20 -16.19 4.45
CA TYR A 11 7.28 -15.16 5.48
C TYR A 11 8.70 -15.06 6.03
N ASP A 12 9.38 -16.19 6.21
CA ASP A 12 10.80 -16.22 6.61
C ASP A 12 11.68 -15.52 5.56
N GLN A 13 11.38 -15.68 4.26
CA GLN A 13 12.07 -14.94 3.19
C GLN A 13 11.82 -13.43 3.28
N PHE A 14 10.57 -13.00 3.44
CA PHE A 14 10.23 -11.57 3.55
C PHE A 14 10.86 -10.94 4.80
N MET A 15 10.91 -11.67 5.92
CA MET A 15 11.60 -11.21 7.14
C MET A 15 13.11 -11.09 6.91
N ALA A 16 13.73 -12.04 6.20
CA ALA A 16 15.15 -11.98 5.89
C ALA A 16 15.50 -10.85 4.89
N GLU A 17 14.59 -10.53 3.98
CA GLU A 17 14.68 -9.40 3.06
C GLU A 17 14.51 -8.05 3.78
N GLY A 18 13.76 -8.03 4.88
CA GLY A 18 13.40 -6.81 5.62
C GLY A 18 12.06 -6.19 5.19
N SER A 19 11.40 -6.77 4.18
CA SER A 19 10.10 -6.30 3.67
C SER A 19 8.91 -6.71 4.57
N LEU A 20 9.10 -7.69 5.46
CA LEU A 20 8.12 -8.06 6.49
C LEU A 20 8.71 -7.88 7.89
N ILE A 21 8.14 -6.92 8.64
CA ILE A 21 8.47 -6.68 10.04
C ILE A 21 7.42 -7.35 10.92
N VAL A 22 7.87 -8.10 11.93
CA VAL A 22 7.00 -8.76 12.91
C VAL A 22 7.05 -7.97 14.20
N LEU A 23 5.94 -7.31 14.53
CA LEU A 23 5.78 -6.57 15.78
C LEU A 23 5.49 -7.51 16.95
N ASN A 24 5.86 -7.08 18.15
CA ASN A 24 5.65 -7.86 19.36
C ASN A 24 4.21 -7.72 19.85
N GLY A 25 3.55 -8.84 20.09
CA GLY A 25 2.20 -8.87 20.68
C GLY A 25 1.18 -9.57 19.80
N THR A 26 -0.07 -9.56 20.25
CA THR A 26 -1.20 -10.20 19.55
C THR A 26 -2.13 -9.20 18.88
N VAL A 27 -2.04 -7.92 19.25
CA VAL A 27 -2.83 -6.82 18.72
C VAL A 27 -1.86 -5.83 18.09
N LEU A 28 -2.21 -5.33 16.91
CA LEU A 28 -1.41 -4.34 16.19
C LEU A 28 -1.47 -3.00 16.93
N ASP A 29 -0.32 -2.47 17.32
CA ASP A 29 -0.21 -1.10 17.80
C ASP A 29 0.11 -0.18 16.62
N MET A 30 -0.86 0.67 16.23
CA MET A 30 -0.69 1.60 15.12
C MET A 30 0.38 2.66 15.41
N MET A 31 0.69 2.93 16.68
CA MET A 31 1.75 3.86 17.05
C MET A 31 3.12 3.25 16.83
N GLU A 32 3.31 1.96 17.11
CA GLU A 32 4.56 1.26 16.78
C GLU A 32 4.81 1.24 15.27
N VAL A 33 3.76 1.02 14.47
CA VAL A 33 3.82 1.13 13.01
C VAL A 33 4.20 2.55 12.55
N TYR A 34 3.66 3.58 13.21
CA TYR A 34 3.98 4.97 12.88
C TYR A 34 5.46 5.29 13.16
N GLU A 35 5.96 4.92 14.33
CA GLU A 35 7.37 5.16 14.70
C GLU A 35 8.34 4.43 13.75
N ASP A 36 8.00 3.20 13.36
CA ASP A 36 8.79 2.43 12.38
C ASP A 36 8.80 3.11 11.01
N LEU A 37 7.64 3.59 10.53
CA LEU A 37 7.55 4.31 9.26
C LEU A 37 8.31 5.65 9.31
N ASP A 38 8.15 6.44 10.37
CA ASP A 38 8.84 7.72 10.53
C ASP A 38 10.36 7.54 10.56
N SER A 39 10.83 6.53 11.29
CA SER A 39 12.25 6.14 11.30
C SER A 39 12.73 5.74 9.91
N HIS A 40 11.94 4.94 9.18
CA HIS A 40 12.28 4.54 7.82
C HIS A 40 12.35 5.74 6.85
N ILE A 41 11.41 6.68 6.94
CA ILE A 41 11.42 7.90 6.13
C ILE A 41 12.67 8.72 6.41
N ALA A 42 13.04 8.89 7.68
CA ALA A 42 14.24 9.61 8.08
C ALA A 42 15.53 8.91 7.63
N GLU A 43 15.64 7.59 7.81
CA GLU A 43 16.81 6.79 7.42
C GLU A 43 17.05 6.77 5.90
N ARG A 44 15.97 6.76 5.12
CA ARG A 44 16.02 6.79 3.65
C ARG A 44 16.07 8.20 3.08
N GLU A 45 15.99 9.22 3.93
CA GLU A 45 15.95 10.63 3.55
C GLU A 45 14.83 10.93 2.53
N TYR A 46 13.66 10.31 2.72
CA TYR A 46 12.53 10.50 1.83
C TYR A 46 11.90 11.89 2.03
N ASP A 47 11.75 12.61 0.92
CA ASP A 47 10.95 13.83 0.84
C ASP A 47 9.49 13.47 0.51
N VAL A 48 8.67 13.30 1.55
CA VAL A 48 7.28 12.88 1.40
C VAL A 48 6.40 14.07 1.00
N ARG A 49 6.06 14.12 -0.29
CA ARG A 49 5.24 15.21 -0.88
C ARG A 49 3.73 15.04 -0.71
N CYS A 50 3.27 13.79 -0.62
CA CYS A 50 1.85 13.47 -0.43
C CYS A 50 1.68 12.09 0.20
N PHE A 51 0.54 11.89 0.87
CA PHE A 51 0.20 10.69 1.62
C PHE A 51 -1.24 10.27 1.31
N GLY A 52 -1.40 9.18 0.55
CA GLY A 52 -2.69 8.56 0.28
C GLY A 52 -3.02 7.48 1.29
N PHE A 53 -4.25 7.43 1.80
CA PHE A 53 -4.66 6.41 2.77
C PHE A 53 -6.12 5.95 2.61
N ASP A 54 -6.37 4.66 2.87
CA ASP A 54 -7.72 4.16 3.12
C ASP A 54 -8.24 4.60 4.50
N PRO A 55 -9.47 5.13 4.61
CA PRO A 55 -9.98 5.68 5.87
C PRO A 55 -10.27 4.65 6.97
N TYR A 56 -10.30 3.35 6.66
CA TYR A 56 -10.61 2.32 7.63
C TYR A 56 -9.46 2.18 8.64
N ASN A 57 -9.75 2.44 9.92
CA ASN A 57 -8.79 2.34 11.02
C ASN A 57 -7.56 3.28 10.92
N ALA A 58 -7.61 4.34 10.10
CA ALA A 58 -6.49 5.25 9.88
C ALA A 58 -6.56 6.57 10.70
N LYS A 59 -7.65 6.80 11.45
CA LYS A 59 -7.93 8.11 12.06
C LYS A 59 -6.81 8.64 12.97
N GLU A 60 -6.34 7.81 13.89
CA GLU A 60 -5.29 8.22 14.84
C GLU A 60 -3.95 8.43 14.14
N PHE A 61 -3.60 7.54 13.21
CA PHE A 61 -2.39 7.63 12.39
C PHE A 61 -2.35 8.94 11.58
N VAL A 62 -3.44 9.24 10.86
CA VAL A 62 -3.54 10.45 10.02
C VAL A 62 -3.53 11.71 10.88
N ALA A 63 -4.22 11.71 12.03
CA ALA A 63 -4.25 12.87 12.91
C ALA A 63 -2.85 13.21 13.46
N ARG A 64 -2.05 12.20 13.78
CA ARG A 64 -0.65 12.39 14.17
C ARG A 64 0.19 12.91 13.00
N TRP A 65 0.09 12.25 11.84
CA TRP A 65 0.79 12.68 10.63
C TRP A 65 0.52 14.15 10.30
N GLU A 66 -0.75 14.56 10.31
CA GLU A 66 -1.17 15.93 10.06
C GLU A 66 -0.61 16.93 11.08
N ALA A 67 -0.53 16.55 12.36
CA ALA A 67 0.03 17.41 13.40
C ALA A 67 1.55 17.60 13.26
N GLU A 68 2.28 16.57 12.80
CA GLU A 68 3.74 16.58 12.70
C GLU A 68 4.23 17.12 11.34
N ASN A 69 3.52 16.83 10.25
CA ASN A 69 3.94 17.13 8.88
C ASN A 69 3.05 18.17 8.17
N GLY A 70 1.92 18.54 8.77
CA GLY A 70 0.93 19.42 8.19
C GLY A 70 -0.11 18.70 7.32
N PRO A 71 -1.21 19.37 6.95
CA PRO A 71 -2.33 18.77 6.23
C PRO A 71 -2.12 18.66 4.71
N PHE A 72 -1.08 19.29 4.17
CA PHE A 72 -0.87 19.35 2.73
C PHE A 72 -0.53 17.97 2.15
N GLY A 73 -1.16 17.61 1.03
CA GLY A 73 -0.93 16.34 0.35
C GLY A 73 -1.51 15.11 1.05
N ILE A 74 -2.27 15.27 2.15
CA ILE A 74 -2.99 14.16 2.80
C ILE A 74 -4.28 13.87 2.02
N GLU A 75 -4.34 12.70 1.39
CA GLU A 75 -5.44 12.32 0.51
C GLU A 75 -6.17 11.08 1.01
N LYS A 76 -7.46 11.25 1.28
CA LYS A 76 -8.33 10.13 1.63
C LYS A 76 -8.72 9.36 0.37
N VAL A 77 -8.29 8.11 0.28
CA VAL A 77 -8.56 7.23 -0.85
C VAL A 77 -9.68 6.25 -0.49
N ILE A 78 -10.86 6.44 -1.07
CA ILE A 78 -12.00 5.55 -0.81
C ILE A 78 -11.91 4.35 -1.75
N GLN A 79 -11.75 3.15 -1.18
CA GLN A 79 -11.73 1.92 -1.95
C GLN A 79 -13.01 1.72 -2.77
N GLY A 80 -12.88 1.47 -4.06
CA GLY A 80 -14.03 1.20 -4.92
C GLY A 80 -13.84 1.58 -6.37
N ALA A 81 -14.73 1.06 -7.23
CA ALA A 81 -14.58 1.17 -8.67
C ALA A 81 -14.54 2.62 -9.18
N LYS A 82 -15.22 3.56 -8.51
CA LYS A 82 -15.19 5.00 -8.88
C LYS A 82 -13.80 5.61 -8.72
N THR A 83 -13.10 5.25 -7.66
CA THR A 83 -11.78 5.79 -7.34
C THR A 83 -10.69 5.03 -8.09
N GLU A 84 -10.81 3.70 -8.18
CA GLU A 84 -9.74 2.82 -8.62
C GLU A 84 -9.72 2.52 -10.12
N SER A 85 -10.85 2.65 -10.85
CA SER A 85 -10.92 2.18 -12.26
C SER A 85 -9.86 2.82 -13.16
N VAL A 86 -9.71 4.14 -13.06
CA VAL A 86 -8.75 4.89 -13.88
C VAL A 86 -7.30 4.60 -13.43
N PRO A 87 -6.94 4.74 -12.13
CA PRO A 87 -5.63 4.34 -11.62
C PRO A 87 -5.21 2.91 -11.99
N LEU A 88 -6.10 1.92 -11.86
CA LEU A 88 -5.84 0.53 -12.25
C LEU A 88 -5.52 0.41 -13.75
N GLY A 89 -6.25 1.14 -14.59
CA GLY A 89 -6.00 1.16 -16.03
C GLY A 89 -4.62 1.75 -16.38
N GLU A 90 -4.18 2.76 -15.63
CA GLU A 90 -2.87 3.40 -15.83
C GLU A 90 -1.73 2.55 -15.29
N LEU A 91 -1.86 1.99 -14.08
CA LEU A 91 -0.86 1.07 -13.52
C LEU A 91 -0.70 -0.18 -14.38
N LYS A 92 -1.79 -0.67 -15.01
CA LYS A 92 -1.71 -1.73 -16.01
C LYS A 92 -0.83 -1.33 -17.20
N LYS A 93 -0.99 -0.12 -17.74
CA LYS A 93 -0.14 0.38 -18.85
C LYS A 93 1.32 0.52 -18.41
N LEU A 94 1.57 1.11 -17.25
CA LEU A 94 2.91 1.21 -16.67
C LEU A 94 3.56 -0.18 -16.50
N SER A 95 2.79 -1.17 -16.06
CA SER A 95 3.25 -2.55 -15.98
C SER A 95 3.56 -3.17 -17.35
N GLU A 96 2.72 -2.93 -18.36
CA GLU A 96 2.92 -3.42 -19.74
C GLU A 96 4.18 -2.81 -20.36
N GLU A 97 4.49 -1.57 -20.02
CA GLU A 97 5.67 -0.82 -20.46
C GLU A 97 6.92 -1.06 -19.59
N ARG A 98 6.83 -1.96 -18.58
CA ARG A 98 7.91 -2.27 -17.62
C ARG A 98 8.41 -1.04 -16.84
N MET A 99 7.50 -0.12 -16.54
CA MET A 99 7.78 1.09 -15.75
C MET A 99 7.60 0.91 -14.25
N LEU A 100 7.07 -0.24 -13.80
CA LEU A 100 7.00 -0.58 -12.38
C LEU A 100 8.22 -1.41 -11.99
N LEU A 101 8.96 -0.93 -11.00
CA LEU A 101 10.10 -1.63 -10.41
C LEU A 101 9.67 -2.20 -9.07
N PHE A 102 9.75 -3.52 -8.93
CA PHE A 102 9.59 -4.22 -7.66
C PHE A 102 10.94 -4.82 -7.29
N ASP A 103 11.54 -4.31 -6.22
CA ASP A 103 12.81 -4.75 -5.65
C ASP A 103 12.62 -5.65 -4.42
N GLU A 104 11.37 -5.85 -3.98
CA GLU A 104 11.00 -6.75 -2.89
C GLU A 104 10.18 -7.95 -3.37
N GLU A 105 10.55 -9.14 -2.90
CA GLU A 105 9.80 -10.38 -3.10
C GLU A 105 8.39 -10.31 -2.50
N LEU A 106 8.21 -9.56 -1.41
CA LEU A 106 6.88 -9.33 -0.82
C LEU A 106 5.95 -8.58 -1.77
N MET A 107 6.43 -7.50 -2.39
CA MET A 107 5.64 -6.74 -3.37
C MET A 107 5.27 -7.61 -4.58
N SER A 108 6.24 -8.38 -5.09
CA SER A 108 6.01 -9.33 -6.18
C SER A 108 4.97 -10.41 -5.81
N PHE A 109 5.03 -10.93 -4.59
CA PHE A 109 4.05 -11.87 -4.06
C PHE A 109 2.66 -11.26 -3.92
N ALA A 110 2.56 -10.04 -3.41
CA ALA A 110 1.29 -9.32 -3.25
C ALA A 110 0.66 -9.01 -4.62
N MET A 111 1.47 -8.58 -5.59
CA MET A 111 1.02 -8.37 -6.98
C MET A 111 0.47 -9.64 -7.61
N GLY A 112 1.14 -10.78 -7.42
CA GLY A 112 0.66 -12.08 -7.91
C GLY A 112 -0.68 -12.53 -7.30
N ASN A 113 -1.11 -11.95 -6.18
CA ASN A 113 -2.40 -12.20 -5.55
C ASN A 113 -3.53 -11.29 -6.08
N CYS A 114 -3.18 -10.17 -6.72
CA CYS A 114 -4.14 -9.16 -7.15
C CYS A 114 -4.93 -9.61 -8.38
N ILE A 115 -6.23 -9.33 -8.35
CA ILE A 115 -7.14 -9.46 -9.48
C ILE A 115 -8.00 -8.20 -9.57
N THR A 116 -8.71 -8.02 -10.69
CA THR A 116 -9.72 -6.95 -10.81
C THR A 116 -11.12 -7.54 -10.80
N LEU A 117 -12.03 -6.92 -10.06
CA LEU A 117 -13.46 -7.14 -10.22
C LEU A 117 -14.00 -6.09 -11.20
N GLU A 118 -14.55 -6.54 -12.32
CA GLU A 118 -15.18 -5.67 -13.32
C GLU A 118 -16.71 -5.68 -13.15
N ASP A 119 -17.34 -4.51 -13.12
CA ASP A 119 -18.79 -4.38 -13.10
C ASP A 119 -19.39 -4.41 -14.52
N THR A 120 -20.71 -4.35 -14.64
CA THR A 120 -21.41 -4.39 -15.95
C THR A 120 -21.11 -3.18 -16.84
N ASN A 121 -20.55 -2.11 -16.30
CA ASN A 121 -20.19 -0.89 -17.02
C ASN A 121 -18.69 -0.86 -17.41
N GLY A 122 -17.93 -1.91 -17.09
CA GLY A 122 -16.49 -1.98 -17.33
C GLY A 122 -15.64 -1.29 -16.27
N ASN A 123 -16.23 -0.82 -15.16
CA ASN A 123 -15.46 -0.24 -14.06
C ASN A 123 -14.76 -1.35 -13.29
N ARG A 124 -13.54 -1.09 -12.83
CA ARG A 124 -12.67 -2.06 -12.16
C ARG A 124 -12.39 -1.66 -10.71
N LYS A 125 -12.35 -2.66 -9.85
CA LYS A 125 -11.92 -2.57 -8.45
C LYS A 125 -10.77 -3.55 -8.19
N LEU A 126 -9.77 -3.15 -7.41
CA LEU A 126 -8.72 -4.05 -6.94
C LEU A 126 -9.32 -5.08 -5.98
N LEU A 127 -9.01 -6.35 -6.18
CA LEU A 127 -9.57 -7.45 -5.42
C LEU A 127 -8.54 -8.57 -5.19
N LYS A 128 -8.77 -9.37 -4.16
CA LYS A 128 -8.14 -10.67 -3.95
C LYS A 128 -9.17 -11.80 -4.07
N LYS A 129 -8.78 -12.93 -4.65
CA LYS A 129 -9.70 -14.06 -4.86
C LYS A 129 -10.06 -14.77 -3.56
N ARG A 130 -9.11 -14.87 -2.63
CA ARG A 130 -9.28 -15.52 -1.33
C ARG A 130 -8.88 -14.59 -0.20
N HIS A 131 -9.51 -14.75 0.95
CA HIS A 131 -9.30 -13.86 2.10
C HIS A 131 -7.83 -13.86 2.59
N GLU A 132 -7.18 -15.01 2.58
CA GLU A 132 -5.79 -15.19 3.03
C GLU A 132 -4.73 -14.58 2.10
N GLN A 133 -5.10 -14.26 0.86
CA GLN A 133 -4.19 -13.63 -0.08
C GLN A 133 -3.91 -12.19 0.36
N LYS A 134 -2.64 -11.86 0.51
CA LYS A 134 -2.20 -10.52 0.91
C LYS A 134 -2.00 -9.68 -0.35
N ILE A 135 -2.59 -8.48 -0.35
CA ILE A 135 -2.52 -7.51 -1.45
C ILE A 135 -2.23 -6.09 -0.92
N ASP A 136 -1.98 -5.98 0.39
CA ASP A 136 -1.97 -4.74 1.14
C ASP A 136 -0.89 -3.78 0.60
N ALA A 137 0.29 -4.28 0.24
CA ALA A 137 1.35 -3.48 -0.41
C ALA A 137 0.91 -2.88 -1.76
N VAL A 138 0.15 -3.63 -2.57
CA VAL A 138 -0.37 -3.15 -3.86
C VAL A 138 -1.50 -2.15 -3.67
N ALA A 139 -2.33 -2.35 -2.64
CA ALA A 139 -3.35 -1.38 -2.25
C ALA A 139 -2.72 -0.07 -1.77
N ALA A 140 -1.67 -0.13 -0.93
CA ALA A 140 -0.94 1.06 -0.51
C ALA A 140 -0.27 1.79 -1.69
N MET A 141 0.31 1.07 -2.65
CA MET A 141 0.81 1.65 -3.90
C MET A 141 -0.31 2.34 -4.71
N MET A 142 -1.52 1.76 -4.74
CA MET A 142 -2.68 2.37 -5.38
C MET A 142 -3.06 3.70 -4.71
N ASP A 143 -3.12 3.71 -3.38
CA ASP A 143 -3.45 4.90 -2.60
C ASP A 143 -2.41 6.01 -2.83
N ALA A 144 -1.13 5.66 -2.78
CA ALA A 144 -0.03 6.57 -3.08
C ALA A 144 -0.09 7.13 -4.51
N TYR A 145 -0.39 6.28 -5.51
CA TYR A 145 -0.51 6.71 -6.90
C TYR A 145 -1.68 7.67 -7.11
N ILE A 146 -2.81 7.45 -6.43
CA ILE A 146 -3.96 8.36 -6.45
C ILE A 146 -3.58 9.71 -5.81
N ALA A 147 -2.91 9.70 -4.66
CA ALA A 147 -2.46 10.91 -3.99
C ALA A 147 -1.48 11.72 -4.84
N TYR A 148 -0.50 11.04 -5.46
CA TYR A 148 0.43 11.64 -6.42
C TYR A 148 -0.31 12.33 -7.57
N LYS A 149 -1.32 11.67 -8.14
CA LYS A 149 -2.09 12.24 -9.26
C LYS A 149 -2.85 13.52 -8.88
N LEU A 150 -3.28 13.64 -7.63
CA LEU A 150 -3.96 14.83 -7.11
C LEU A 150 -2.98 15.96 -6.77
N ASN A 151 -1.70 15.64 -6.57
CA ASN A 151 -0.68 16.56 -6.06
C ASN A 151 0.54 16.67 -6.99
N LYS A 152 0.35 16.57 -8.31
CA LYS A 152 1.46 16.59 -9.30
C LYS A 152 2.36 17.82 -9.19
N ASP A 153 1.77 18.98 -8.94
CA ASP A 153 2.50 20.25 -8.78
C ASP A 153 3.50 20.20 -7.61
N ALA A 154 3.29 19.31 -6.63
CA ALA A 154 4.22 19.09 -5.54
C ALA A 154 5.44 18.27 -5.95
N PHE A 155 5.55 17.79 -7.20
CA PHE A 155 6.67 17.02 -7.74
C PHE A 155 7.39 17.72 -8.90
N GLU A 156 6.97 18.93 -9.26
CA GLU A 156 7.63 19.81 -10.24
C GLU A 156 8.61 20.78 -9.55
#